data_AF-A0AAV4EXR8-F1
#
_entry.id   AF-A0AAV4EXR8-F1
#
_cell.length_a   1.000
_cell.length_b   1.000
_cell.length_c   1.000
_cell.angle_alpha   90.00
_cell.angle_beta   90.00
_cell.angle_gamma   90.00
#
_symmetry.space_group_name_H-M   'P 1'
#
loop_
_entity.id
_entity.type
_entity.pdbx_description
1 polymer ?
#
loop_
_entity_poly.entity_id
_entity_poly.type
_entity_poly.pdbx_seq_one_letter_code
_entity_poly.pdbx_strand_id
1 'polypeptide(L)'
;MASGDGIDFLPKDVWLMRPCEVYKEEYNDCKKLLSRFYQYYVDGTKRDCSQWLIDFNNCIAFRKTKDPKAMVCCIIIIINAMRLSMFN
;
A
#
# COMPACT_ATOMS: atom_id res chain seq x y z
N MET A 1 27.93 13.30 6.42
CA MET A 1 27.57 11.87 6.40
C MET A 1 26.95 11.60 5.05
N ALA A 2 27.74 11.05 4.11
CA ALA A 2 27.31 10.77 2.75
C ALA A 2 26.84 9.32 2.68
N SER A 3 25.56 9.11 2.38
CA SER A 3 24.98 7.80 2.06
C SER A 3 25.17 7.57 0.57
N GLY A 4 26.32 7.02 0.17
CA GLY A 4 26.51 6.46 -1.16
C GLY A 4 26.22 4.97 -1.10
N ASP A 5 25.07 4.52 -1.62
CA ASP A 5 24.76 3.10 -1.84
C ASP A 5 23.58 2.94 -2.83
N GLY A 6 23.88 2.57 -4.09
CA GLY A 6 23.02 1.68 -4.91
C GLY A 6 21.59 2.09 -5.29
N ILE A 7 21.29 3.37 -5.59
CA ILE A 7 19.92 3.83 -5.95
C ILE A 7 19.69 3.98 -7.48
N ASP A 8 20.66 3.67 -8.34
CA ASP A 8 20.52 3.96 -9.78
C ASP A 8 19.56 3.03 -10.57
N PHE A 9 19.04 1.96 -9.96
CA PHE A 9 18.08 1.03 -10.60
C PHE A 9 16.62 1.20 -10.13
N LEU A 10 16.37 2.02 -9.10
CA LEU A 10 15.01 2.19 -8.59
C LEU A 10 14.31 3.30 -9.39
N PRO A 11 13.06 3.08 -9.85
CA PRO A 11 12.30 4.11 -10.54
C PRO A 11 12.12 5.34 -9.64
N LYS A 12 12.01 6.51 -10.27
CA LYS A 12 11.92 7.83 -9.59
C LYS A 12 10.81 7.92 -8.54
N ASP A 13 9.81 7.05 -8.64
CA ASP A 13 8.64 7.01 -7.79
C ASP A 13 8.77 6.03 -6.61
N VAL A 14 9.93 5.40 -6.40
CA VAL A 14 10.13 4.40 -5.33
C VAL A 14 9.87 4.96 -3.92
N TRP A 15 10.08 6.26 -3.71
CA TRP A 15 9.82 6.92 -2.42
C TRP A 15 8.33 6.97 -2.05
N LEU A 16 7.43 6.75 -3.01
CA LEU A 16 5.99 6.61 -2.80
C LEU A 16 5.64 5.24 -2.21
N MET A 17 6.56 4.27 -2.25
CA MET A 17 6.33 2.93 -1.73
C MET A 17 6.42 2.92 -0.20
N ARG A 18 5.32 2.59 0.47
CA ARG A 18 5.28 2.40 1.92
C ARG A 18 6.03 1.12 2.34
N PRO A 19 6.60 1.05 3.56
CA PRO A 19 7.12 -0.18 4.12
C PRO A 19 6.06 -1.29 4.08
N CYS A 20 6.46 -2.53 3.77
CA CYS A 20 5.52 -3.63 3.63
C CYS A 20 4.68 -3.85 4.90
N GLU A 21 5.29 -3.66 6.06
CA GLU A 21 4.69 -3.82 7.38
C GLU A 21 3.44 -2.95 7.56
N VAL A 22 3.41 -1.75 6.96
CA VAL A 22 2.25 -0.85 6.99
C VAL A 22 1.03 -1.52 6.34
N TYR A 23 1.18 -2.19 5.19
CA TYR A 23 0.05 -2.87 4.54
C TYR A 23 -0.52 -3.99 5.41
N LYS A 24 0.34 -4.69 6.17
CA LYS A 24 -0.11 -5.73 7.10
C LYS A 24 -0.85 -5.14 8.30
N GLU A 25 -0.39 -4.01 8.82
CA GLU A 25 -1.07 -3.27 9.89
C GLU A 25 -2.45 -2.78 9.41
N GLU A 26 -2.52 -2.16 8.24
CA GLU A 26 -3.77 -1.70 7.62
C GLU A 26 -4.75 -2.86 7.38
N TYR A 27 -4.25 -4.02 6.93
CA TYR A 27 -5.09 -5.22 6.79
C TYR A 27 -5.70 -5.66 8.13
N ASN A 28 -4.89 -5.70 9.20
CA ASN A 28 -5.36 -6.08 10.52
C ASN A 28 -6.35 -5.06 11.07
N ASP A 29 -6.04 -3.78 10.94
CA ASP A 29 -6.88 -2.67 11.41
C ASP A 29 -8.19 -2.59 10.65
N CYS A 30 -8.18 -2.82 9.33
CA CYS A 30 -9.38 -2.91 8.51
C CYS A 30 -10.35 -3.95 9.05
N LYS A 31 -9.86 -5.07 9.60
CA LYS A 31 -10.66 -6.19 10.10
C LYS A 31 -11.08 -6.06 11.57
N LYS A 32 -10.51 -5.12 12.34
CA LYS A 32 -10.90 -4.90 13.74
C LYS A 32 -12.37 -4.54 13.83
N LEU A 33 -13.07 -5.10 14.81
CA LEU A 33 -14.52 -4.93 14.98
C LEU A 33 -14.90 -3.44 15.07
N LEU A 34 -14.15 -2.66 15.84
CA LEU A 34 -14.37 -1.22 15.99
C LEU A 34 -14.19 -0.48 14.66
N SER A 35 -13.12 -0.77 13.91
CA SER A 35 -12.90 -0.19 12.58
C SER A 35 -14.02 -0.55 11.60
N ARG A 36 -14.51 -1.80 11.64
CA ARG A 36 -15.63 -2.26 10.80
C ARG A 36 -16.93 -1.57 11.17
N PHE A 37 -17.15 -1.27 12.45
CA PHE A 37 -18.29 -0.49 12.91
C PHE A 37 -18.21 0.95 12.41
N TYR A 38 -17.04 1.61 12.55
CA TYR A 38 -16.84 2.97 12.04
C TYR A 38 -17.00 3.06 10.52
N GLN A 39 -16.42 2.14 9.75
CA GLN A 39 -16.61 2.07 8.30
C GLN A 39 -18.10 1.98 7.94
N TYR A 40 -18.83 1.08 8.58
CA TYR A 40 -20.26 0.94 8.33
C TYR A 40 -21.06 2.18 8.73
N TYR A 41 -20.68 2.84 9.84
CA TYR A 41 -21.34 4.06 10.31
C TYR A 41 -21.14 5.24 9.34
N VAL A 42 -19.95 5.38 8.77
CA VAL A 42 -19.62 6.49 7.85
C VAL A 42 -20.05 6.19 6.42
N ASP A 43 -19.68 5.01 5.89
CA ASP A 43 -19.83 4.66 4.47
C ASP A 43 -21.09 3.82 4.18
N GLY A 44 -21.86 3.43 5.20
CA GLY A 44 -23.01 2.52 5.08
C GLY A 44 -22.67 1.08 4.68
N THR A 45 -21.39 0.80 4.44
CA THR A 45 -20.88 -0.49 3.99
C THR A 45 -19.53 -0.77 4.64
N LYS A 46 -19.13 -2.05 4.65
CA LYS A 46 -17.80 -2.44 5.12
C LYS A 46 -16.88 -2.57 3.91
N ARG A 47 -15.68 -1.99 3.97
CA ARG A 47 -14.72 -2.06 2.87
C ARG A 47 -14.17 -3.49 2.70
N ASP A 48 -13.80 -3.87 1.48
CA ASP A 48 -13.02 -5.09 1.27
C ASP A 48 -11.58 -4.87 1.77
N CYS A 49 -11.16 -5.69 2.75
CA CYS A 49 -9.81 -5.63 3.30
C CYS A 49 -8.78 -6.42 2.47
N SER A 50 -9.23 -7.22 1.49
CA SER A 50 -8.37 -8.15 0.74
C SER A 50 -7.27 -7.42 -0.03
N GLN A 51 -7.53 -6.19 -0.47
CA GLN A 51 -6.55 -5.37 -1.19
C GLN A 51 -5.28 -5.15 -0.36
N TRP A 52 -5.40 -4.82 0.93
CA TRP A 52 -4.24 -4.63 1.80
C TRP A 52 -3.36 -5.88 1.93
N LEU A 53 -3.97 -7.07 1.92
CA LEU A 53 -3.24 -8.33 1.96
C LEU A 53 -2.53 -8.62 0.64
N ILE A 54 -3.18 -8.32 -0.48
CA ILE A 54 -2.58 -8.43 -1.82
C ILE A 54 -1.36 -7.52 -1.91
N ASP A 55 -1.49 -6.27 -1.48
CA ASP A 55 -0.42 -5.28 -1.51
C ASP A 55 0.75 -5.66 -0.61
N PHE A 56 0.45 -6.20 0.60
CA PHE A 56 1.47 -6.77 1.46
C PHE A 56 2.26 -7.89 0.76
N ASN A 57 1.56 -8.85 0.15
CA ASN A 57 2.20 -9.98 -0.53
C ASN A 57 3.06 -9.52 -1.72
N ASN A 58 2.56 -8.56 -2.50
CA ASN A 58 3.30 -7.97 -3.62
C ASN A 58 4.55 -7.23 -3.13
N CYS A 59 4.44 -6.47 -2.04
CA CYS A 59 5.56 -5.77 -1.43
C CYS A 59 6.63 -6.74 -0.93
N ILE A 60 6.23 -7.82 -0.26
CA ILE A 60 7.16 -8.87 0.20
C ILE A 60 7.82 -9.58 -0.98
N ALA A 61 7.07 -9.87 -2.05
CA ALA A 61 7.62 -10.45 -3.27
C ALA A 61 8.68 -9.52 -3.87
N PHE A 62 8.37 -8.23 -4.02
CA PHE A 62 9.33 -7.23 -4.48
C PHE A 62 10.59 -7.19 -3.62
N ARG A 63 10.44 -7.18 -2.29
CA ARG A 63 11.57 -7.16 -1.35
C ARG A 63 12.51 -8.37 -1.53
N LYS A 64 11.96 -9.52 -1.92
CA LYS A 64 12.72 -10.76 -2.14
C LYS A 64 13.35 -10.83 -3.53
N THR A 65 12.61 -10.45 -4.57
CA THR A 65 13.04 -10.65 -5.97
C THR A 65 13.77 -9.46 -6.55
N LYS A 66 13.58 -8.26 -5.98
CA LYS A 66 13.97 -6.97 -6.57
C LYS A 66 13.41 -6.77 -7.99
N ASP A 67 12.34 -7.50 -8.35
CA ASP A 67 11.74 -7.44 -9.68
C ASP A 67 10.94 -6.13 -9.86
N PRO A 68 11.29 -5.26 -10.82
CA PRO A 68 10.58 -4.01 -11.05
C PRO A 68 9.09 -4.20 -11.42
N LYS A 69 8.67 -5.35 -11.97
CA LYS A 69 7.24 -5.63 -12.20
C LYS A 69 6.44 -5.73 -10.90
N ALA A 70 7.05 -6.24 -9.83
CA ALA A 70 6.43 -6.31 -8.51
C ALA A 70 6.35 -4.93 -7.84
N MET A 71 7.25 -4.02 -8.18
CA MET A 71 7.25 -2.65 -7.66
C MET A 71 6.08 -1.81 -8.23
N VAL A 72 5.82 -1.90 -9.54
CA VAL A 72 4.72 -1.16 -10.19
C VAL A 72 3.38 -1.48 -9.53
N CYS A 73 3.17 -2.72 -9.07
CA CYS A 73 1.95 -3.10 -8.36
C CYS A 73 1.80 -2.40 -7.00
N CYS A 74 2.90 -2.16 -6.27
CA CYS A 74 2.86 -1.48 -4.97
C CYS A 74 2.63 0.04 -5.08
N ILE A 75 2.94 0.65 -6.23
CA ILE A 75 2.82 2.12 -6.44
C ILE A 75 1.38 2.54 -6.83
N ILE A 76 0.55 1.61 -7.32
CA ILE A 76 -0.81 1.91 -7.83
C ILE A 76 -1.74 2.51 -6.76
N ILE A 77 -1.46 2.33 -5.47
CA ILE A 77 -2.32 2.79 -4.37
C ILE A 77 -2.34 4.33 -4.26
N ILE A 78 -1.23 5.03 -4.52
CA ILE A 78 -1.22 6.50 -4.38
C ILE A 78 -1.98 7.15 -5.55
N ILE A 79 -1.94 6.58 -6.75
CA ILE A 79 -2.71 7.08 -7.90
C ILE A 79 -4.21 6.89 -7.67
N ASN A 80 -4.66 5.74 -7.14
CA ASN A 80 -6.08 5.52 -6.83
C ASN A 80 -6.58 6.36 -5.64
N ALA A 81 -5.75 6.59 -4.62
CA ALA A 81 -6.07 7.49 -3.51
C ALA A 81 -6.17 8.96 -3.96
N MET A 82 -5.25 9.43 -4.82
CA MET A 82 -5.34 10.76 -5.43
C MET A 82 -6.55 10.91 -6.37
N ARG A 83 -6.95 9.82 -7.05
CA ARG A 83 -8.14 9.83 -7.92
C ARG A 83 -9.44 9.96 -7.12
N LEU A 84 -9.51 9.48 -5.88
CA LEU A 84 -10.68 9.60 -5.02
C LEU A 84 -10.78 10.96 -4.30
N SER A 85 -9.68 11.69 -4.13
CA SER A 85 -9.68 13.05 -3.56
C SER A 85 -9.92 14.16 -4.60
N MET A 86 -10.07 13.82 -5.88
CA MET A 86 -10.39 14.77 -6.97
C MET A 86 -11.82 14.62 -7.54
N PHE A 87 -12.63 13.70 -7.00
CA PHE A 87 -14.05 13.53 -7.34
C PHE A 87 -14.95 13.88 -6.14
N ASN A 88 -14.70 15.04 -5.53
CA ASN A 88 -15.71 15.81 -4.79
C ASN A 88 -15.57 17.28 -5.19
#